data_AF-A0A521YTN0-F1
#
_entry.id   AF-A0A521YTN0-F1
#
_cell.length_a   1.000
_cell.length_b   1.000
_cell.length_c   1.000
_cell.angle_alpha   90.00
_cell.angle_beta   90.00
_cell.angle_gamma   90.00
#
_symmetry.space_group_name_H-M   'P 1'
#
loop_
_entity.id
_entity.type
_entity.pdbx_description
1 polymer ?
#
loop_
_entity_poly.entity_id
_entity_poly.type
_entity_poly.pdbx_seq_one_letter_code
_entity_poly.pdbx_strand_id
1 'polypeptide(L)'
;MDYNEQQERNRDRELQRERAGLDLVEAKQGAQDRSDRRALYDNLTTDLAKTRDEDGNLVSTRVPRQLDDEGKRGVWSRLAEFDASRGIVRPEQALSFQNALRQADREGVWDTLAALESGDTDTAKKAFDRGRYRLAPGSEPMAVEMKDEYGTPYRAWKARLVDSETGQDVGVKSLDPRILTYAQTGARGFTERQKLGLEAQKVGAEARKDAAQAGLLGAQEEFYRGARTDLTRAQAERQSAAAGGGGQPPAAVRVRENRITDLMGLGMSREEAIARIERDGTLSLAQQTRNAEINAARKVIGNLPPEEIKRRTAKFTNTGRENPDFDPTLTARVRLANSRKHGDDAQFDTAAEREPLPKEPAASRFAADGTMRGNRLGRVVPGKGREVIDQSGKLIGYWN
;
A
#
# COMPACT_ATOMS: atom_id res chain seq x y z
N MET A 1 -8.85 -50.62 25.03
CA MET A 1 -8.35 -49.30 24.64
C MET A 1 -8.78 -48.32 25.71
N ASP A 2 -7.82 -47.59 26.25
CA ASP A 2 -8.07 -46.58 27.27
C ASP A 2 -8.74 -45.36 26.62
N TYR A 3 -9.71 -44.75 27.31
CA TYR A 3 -10.45 -43.58 26.82
C TYR A 3 -9.50 -42.43 26.47
N ASN A 4 -8.40 -42.30 27.21
CA ASN A 4 -7.36 -41.30 26.97
C ASN A 4 -6.62 -41.53 25.65
N GLU A 5 -6.35 -42.78 25.29
CA GLU A 5 -5.67 -43.13 24.03
C GLU A 5 -6.54 -42.82 22.81
N GLN A 6 -7.86 -42.95 22.95
CA GLN A 6 -8.81 -42.60 21.90
C GLN A 6 -8.92 -41.07 21.72
N GLN A 7 -8.84 -40.30 22.81
CA GLN A 7 -8.83 -38.84 22.76
C GLN A 7 -7.55 -38.29 22.10
N GLU A 8 -6.39 -38.86 22.42
CA GLU A 8 -5.12 -38.47 21.77
C GLU A 8 -5.12 -38.74 20.27
N ARG A 9 -5.60 -39.91 19.84
CA ARG A 9 -5.72 -40.25 18.40
C ARG A 9 -6.68 -39.32 17.66
N ASN A 10 -7.75 -38.86 18.31
CA ASN A 10 -8.68 -37.90 17.73
C ASN A 10 -8.04 -36.52 17.59
N ARG A 11 -7.31 -36.07 18.62
CA ARG A 11 -6.57 -34.80 18.60
C ARG A 11 -5.50 -34.78 17.51
N ASP A 12 -4.76 -35.87 17.34
CA ASP A 12 -3.75 -35.98 16.29
C ASP A 12 -4.35 -35.94 14.88
N ARG A 13 -5.51 -36.58 14.68
CA ARG A 13 -6.23 -36.53 13.40
C ARG A 13 -6.75 -35.12 13.09
N GLU A 14 -7.16 -34.38 14.11
CA GLU A 14 -7.63 -33.00 13.96
C GLU A 14 -6.46 -32.07 13.59
N LEU A 15 -5.32 -32.19 14.29
CA LEU A 15 -4.09 -31.46 13.96
C LEU A 15 -3.58 -31.78 12.54
N GLN A 16 -3.69 -33.03 12.09
CA GLN A 16 -3.33 -33.40 10.72
C GLN A 16 -4.25 -32.76 9.68
N ARG A 17 -5.56 -32.64 9.97
CA ARG A 17 -6.52 -31.96 9.09
C ARG A 17 -6.26 -30.46 9.02
N GLU A 18 -5.92 -29.83 10.15
CA GLU A 18 -5.55 -28.41 10.19
C GLU A 18 -4.28 -28.12 9.38
N ARG A 19 -3.24 -28.97 9.52
CA ARG A 19 -2.02 -28.86 8.72
C ARG A 19 -2.29 -29.01 7.22
N ALA A 20 -3.06 -30.01 6.83
CA ALA A 20 -3.44 -30.20 5.42
C ALA A 20 -4.28 -29.03 4.87
N GLY A 21 -5.11 -28.40 5.71
CA GLY A 21 -5.86 -27.20 5.35
C GLY A 21 -4.96 -25.99 5.10
N LEU A 22 -3.93 -25.79 5.93
CA LEU A 22 -2.94 -24.72 5.76
C LEU A 22 -2.10 -24.92 4.49
N ASP A 23 -1.62 -26.14 4.24
CA ASP A 23 -0.87 -26.47 3.02
C ASP A 23 -1.68 -26.19 1.74
N LEU A 24 -3.00 -26.45 1.78
CA LEU A 24 -3.91 -26.17 0.65
C LEU A 24 -4.10 -24.65 0.42
N VAL A 25 -4.15 -23.85 1.49
CA VAL A 25 -4.25 -22.39 1.40
C VAL A 25 -2.96 -21.80 0.82
N GLU A 26 -1.80 -22.24 1.30
CA GLU A 26 -0.49 -21.82 0.78
C GLU A 26 -0.33 -22.20 -0.71
N ALA A 27 -0.73 -23.41 -1.09
CA ALA A 27 -0.70 -23.85 -2.48
C ALA A 27 -1.59 -23.00 -3.41
N LYS A 28 -2.78 -22.60 -2.93
CA LYS A 28 -3.69 -21.73 -3.68
C LYS A 28 -3.15 -20.31 -3.83
N GLN A 29 -2.55 -19.76 -2.77
CA GLN A 29 -1.97 -18.42 -2.81
C GLN A 29 -0.75 -18.35 -3.74
N GLY A 30 0.13 -19.34 -3.69
CA GLY A 30 1.25 -19.44 -4.63
C GLY A 30 0.81 -19.69 -6.09
N ALA A 31 -0.34 -20.33 -6.32
CA ALA A 31 -0.92 -20.46 -7.66
C ALA A 31 -1.49 -19.14 -8.18
N GLN A 32 -2.14 -18.36 -7.32
CA GLN A 32 -2.68 -17.04 -7.65
C GLN A 32 -1.57 -16.04 -8.00
N ASP A 33 -0.51 -15.97 -7.20
CA ASP A 33 0.62 -15.06 -7.46
C ASP A 33 1.33 -15.37 -8.80
N ARG A 34 1.46 -16.66 -9.14
CA ARG A 34 1.99 -17.07 -10.46
C ARG A 34 1.06 -16.68 -11.61
N SER A 35 -0.25 -16.79 -11.41
CA SER A 35 -1.26 -16.38 -12.39
C SER A 35 -1.23 -14.87 -12.61
N ASP A 36 -1.18 -14.09 -11.54
CA ASP A 36 -1.16 -12.62 -11.59
C ASP A 36 0.11 -12.10 -12.26
N ARG A 37 1.27 -12.71 -11.97
CA ARG A 37 2.55 -12.36 -12.61
C ARG A 37 2.55 -12.70 -14.11
N ARG A 38 1.94 -13.82 -14.48
CA ARG A 38 1.75 -14.20 -15.89
C ARG A 38 0.80 -13.24 -16.61
N ALA A 39 -0.31 -12.87 -15.99
CA ALA A 39 -1.25 -11.90 -16.54
C ALA A 39 -0.62 -10.50 -16.72
N LEU A 40 0.23 -10.07 -15.78
CA LEU A 40 1.00 -8.84 -15.92
C LEU A 40 1.97 -8.90 -17.11
N TYR A 41 2.68 -10.03 -17.27
CA TYR A 41 3.60 -10.24 -18.39
C TYR A 41 2.87 -10.25 -19.74
N ASP A 42 1.72 -10.93 -19.81
CA ASP A 42 0.87 -11.01 -21.01
C ASP A 42 0.26 -9.64 -21.35
N ASN A 43 -0.15 -8.85 -20.35
CA ASN A 43 -0.67 -7.49 -20.56
C ASN A 43 0.42 -6.51 -20.99
N LEU A 44 1.61 -6.58 -20.38
CA LEU A 44 2.73 -5.71 -20.73
C LEU A 44 3.25 -5.97 -22.15
N THR A 45 3.30 -7.24 -22.55
CA THR A 45 3.65 -7.63 -23.94
C THR A 45 2.57 -7.21 -24.93
N THR A 46 1.30 -7.24 -24.54
CA THR A 46 0.17 -6.78 -25.38
C THR A 46 0.11 -5.26 -25.53
N ASP A 47 0.40 -4.49 -24.48
CA ASP A 47 0.41 -3.03 -24.53
C ASP A 47 1.61 -2.48 -25.32
N LEU A 48 2.76 -3.16 -25.28
CA LEU A 48 3.92 -2.81 -26.10
C LEU A 48 3.74 -3.14 -27.59
N ALA A 49 2.82 -4.05 -27.95
CA ALA A 49 2.48 -4.37 -29.34
C ALA A 49 1.58 -3.32 -30.02
N LYS A 50 1.19 -2.26 -29.31
CA LYS A 50 0.41 -1.14 -29.87
C LYS A 50 1.31 0.09 -30.05
N THR A 51 2.14 0.08 -31.09
CA THR A 51 2.86 1.28 -31.51
C THR A 51 1.95 2.15 -32.39
N ARG A 52 1.94 3.46 -32.13
CA ARG A 52 1.37 4.44 -33.05
C ARG A 52 2.41 4.76 -34.12
N ASP A 53 1.99 4.90 -35.37
CA ASP A 53 2.86 5.41 -36.43
C ASP A 53 3.16 6.91 -36.22
N GLU A 54 4.01 7.47 -37.08
CA GLU A 54 4.43 8.88 -37.04
C GLU A 54 3.22 9.85 -37.16
N ASP A 55 2.09 9.38 -37.71
CA ASP A 55 0.85 10.12 -37.85
C ASP A 55 -0.12 9.93 -36.66
N GLY A 56 0.27 9.15 -35.64
CA GLY A 56 -0.50 8.94 -34.42
C GLY A 56 -1.62 7.88 -34.55
N ASN A 57 -1.65 7.11 -35.64
CA ASN A 57 -2.62 6.05 -35.86
C ASN A 57 -2.17 4.75 -35.18
N LEU A 58 -3.12 4.02 -34.59
CA LEU A 58 -2.85 2.72 -33.99
C LEU A 58 -2.61 1.68 -35.10
N VAL A 59 -1.34 1.31 -35.32
CA VAL A 59 -0.99 0.23 -36.24
C VAL A 59 -0.90 -1.07 -35.46
N SER A 60 -1.85 -1.97 -35.68
CA SER A 60 -1.81 -3.33 -35.12
C SER A 60 -0.77 -4.16 -35.88
N THR A 61 0.49 -4.13 -35.47
CA THR A 61 1.49 -5.07 -35.99
C THR A 61 1.36 -6.40 -35.26
N ARG A 62 1.44 -7.49 -36.04
CA ARG A 62 1.50 -8.86 -35.53
C ARG A 62 2.68 -8.94 -34.55
N VAL A 63 2.40 -9.33 -33.30
CA VAL A 63 3.38 -9.44 -32.20
C VAL A 63 4.68 -10.11 -32.69
N PRO A 64 5.83 -9.42 -32.70
CA PRO A 64 7.11 -10.10 -32.89
C PRO A 64 7.35 -10.99 -31.67
N ARG A 65 7.63 -12.28 -31.90
CA ARG A 65 7.93 -13.28 -30.86
C ARG A 65 9.17 -12.95 -30.01
N GLN A 66 9.91 -11.90 -30.34
CA GLN A 66 11.06 -11.40 -29.60
C GLN A 66 10.90 -9.90 -29.43
N LEU A 67 10.84 -9.45 -28.17
CA LEU A 67 11.03 -8.05 -27.83
C LEU A 67 12.46 -7.66 -28.24
N ASP A 68 12.63 -6.48 -28.82
CA ASP A 68 13.94 -5.86 -28.94
C ASP A 68 14.47 -5.48 -27.54
N ASP A 69 15.72 -5.05 -27.46
CA ASP A 69 16.35 -4.79 -26.18
C ASP A 69 15.72 -3.58 -25.45
N GLU A 70 15.03 -2.69 -26.16
CA GLU A 70 14.20 -1.63 -25.56
C GLU A 70 12.91 -2.15 -24.92
N GLY A 71 12.20 -3.05 -25.61
CA GLY A 71 11.03 -3.72 -25.08
C GLY A 71 11.35 -4.58 -23.85
N LYS A 72 12.48 -5.31 -23.87
CA LYS A 72 12.97 -6.04 -22.68
C LYS A 72 13.25 -5.08 -21.52
N ARG A 73 13.92 -3.95 -21.78
CA ARG A 73 14.22 -2.92 -20.77
C ARG A 73 12.95 -2.38 -20.08
N GLY A 74 11.92 -2.06 -20.86
CA GLY A 74 10.64 -1.59 -20.34
C GLY A 74 9.93 -2.61 -19.44
N VAL A 75 9.98 -3.89 -19.82
CA VAL A 75 9.40 -4.99 -19.02
C VAL A 75 10.15 -5.17 -17.69
N TRP A 76 11.48 -5.19 -17.71
CA TRP A 76 12.28 -5.36 -16.49
C TRP A 76 12.14 -4.18 -15.52
N SER A 77 12.07 -2.94 -16.01
CA SER A 77 11.86 -1.76 -15.16
C SER A 77 10.50 -1.80 -14.46
N ARG A 78 9.43 -2.12 -15.19
CA ARG A 78 8.08 -2.21 -14.64
C ARG A 78 7.92 -3.40 -13.69
N LEU A 79 8.64 -4.50 -13.93
CA LEU A 79 8.66 -5.65 -13.02
C LEU A 79 9.36 -5.29 -11.70
N ALA A 80 10.46 -4.53 -11.74
CA ALA A 80 11.13 -4.05 -10.53
C ALA A 80 10.26 -3.06 -9.73
N GLU A 81 9.53 -2.18 -10.40
CA GLU A 81 8.54 -1.28 -9.76
C GLU A 81 7.36 -2.05 -9.15
N PHE A 82 6.88 -3.08 -9.86
CA PHE A 82 5.83 -3.97 -9.35
C PHE A 82 6.29 -4.72 -8.10
N ASP A 83 7.49 -5.30 -8.12
CA ASP A 83 8.06 -6.01 -6.96
C ASP A 83 8.32 -5.04 -5.78
N ALA A 84 8.75 -3.81 -6.04
CA ALA A 84 8.88 -2.78 -5.01
C ALA A 84 7.53 -2.39 -4.39
N SER A 85 6.48 -2.27 -5.21
CA SER A 85 5.12 -1.95 -4.74
C SER A 85 4.50 -3.04 -3.85
N ARG A 86 4.96 -4.29 -4.00
CA ARG A 86 4.56 -5.43 -3.18
C ARG A 86 5.47 -5.65 -1.96
N GLY A 87 6.45 -4.76 -1.74
CA GLY A 87 7.44 -4.89 -0.65
C GLY A 87 8.43 -6.03 -0.84
N ILE A 88 8.53 -6.60 -2.04
CA ILE A 88 9.44 -7.72 -2.37
C ILE A 88 10.88 -7.21 -2.47
N VAL A 89 11.08 -5.95 -2.88
CA VAL A 89 12.36 -5.26 -2.93
C VAL A 89 12.22 -3.88 -2.27
N ARG A 90 13.24 -3.41 -1.55
CA ARG A 90 13.22 -2.04 -0.99
C ARG A 90 13.28 -1.03 -2.15
N PRO A 91 12.49 0.06 -2.13
CA PRO A 91 12.47 1.05 -3.22
C PRO A 91 13.86 1.61 -3.60
N GLU A 92 14.74 1.78 -2.61
CA GLU A 92 16.12 2.25 -2.79
C GLU A 92 16.99 1.25 -3.59
N GLN A 93 16.75 -0.05 -3.43
CA GLN A 93 17.48 -1.11 -4.14
C GLN A 93 17.00 -1.22 -5.59
N ALA A 94 15.70 -1.04 -5.84
CA ALA A 94 15.15 -0.97 -7.20
C ALA A 94 15.72 0.24 -7.96
N LEU A 95 15.81 1.40 -7.30
CA LEU A 95 16.39 2.62 -7.87
C LEU A 95 17.90 2.49 -8.12
N SER A 96 18.64 1.88 -7.19
CA SER A 96 20.07 1.59 -7.34
C SER A 96 20.34 0.64 -8.51
N PHE A 97 19.52 -0.40 -8.67
CA PHE A 97 19.59 -1.34 -9.79
C PHE A 97 19.28 -0.66 -11.14
N GLN A 98 18.23 0.17 -11.20
CA GLN A 98 17.90 0.97 -12.39
C GLN A 98 19.04 1.93 -12.78
N ASN A 99 19.68 2.57 -11.80
CA ASN A 99 20.80 3.49 -12.05
C ASN A 99 22.07 2.74 -12.50
N ALA A 100 22.37 1.58 -11.92
CA ALA A 100 23.48 0.74 -12.34
C ALA A 100 23.30 0.23 -13.78
N LEU A 101 22.09 -0.18 -14.15
CA LEU A 101 21.76 -0.56 -15.52
C LEU A 101 21.95 0.59 -16.50
N ARG A 102 21.44 1.79 -16.17
CA ARG A 102 21.60 2.99 -17.02
C ARG A 102 23.06 3.44 -17.16
N GLN A 103 23.86 3.29 -16.11
CA GLN A 103 25.28 3.68 -16.13
C GLN A 103 26.13 2.71 -16.97
N ALA A 104 25.91 1.40 -16.82
CA ALA A 104 26.63 0.40 -17.59
C ALA A 104 26.25 0.39 -19.09
N ASP A 105 25.01 0.77 -19.43
CA ASP A 105 24.52 0.93 -20.81
C ASP A 105 25.13 2.18 -21.47
N ARG A 106 25.23 3.30 -20.73
CA ARG A 106 25.90 4.53 -21.22
C ARG A 106 27.39 4.34 -21.53
N GLU A 107 28.03 3.35 -20.93
CA GLU A 107 29.47 3.17 -21.02
C GLU A 107 29.86 2.02 -21.99
N GLY A 108 28.90 1.34 -22.63
CA GLY A 108 29.18 0.23 -23.57
C GLY A 108 29.85 -0.98 -22.91
N VAL A 109 29.74 -1.08 -21.59
CA VAL A 109 30.50 -2.02 -20.75
C VAL A 109 30.07 -3.47 -20.99
N TRP A 110 28.79 -3.70 -21.30
CA TRP A 110 28.23 -5.04 -21.53
C TRP A 110 28.77 -5.70 -22.81
N ASP A 111 28.77 -4.98 -23.93
CA ASP A 111 29.31 -5.48 -25.21
C ASP A 111 30.80 -5.75 -25.11
N THR A 112 31.52 -4.88 -24.40
CA THR A 112 32.97 -4.97 -24.19
C THR A 112 33.32 -6.23 -23.38
N LEU A 113 32.59 -6.48 -22.30
CA LEU A 113 32.85 -7.61 -21.44
C LEU A 113 32.43 -8.95 -22.07
N ALA A 114 31.32 -8.97 -22.82
CA ALA A 114 30.90 -10.16 -23.57
C ALA A 114 31.93 -10.55 -24.65
N ALA A 115 32.53 -9.56 -25.34
CA ALA A 115 33.58 -9.81 -26.31
C ALA A 115 34.92 -10.24 -25.67
N LEU A 116 35.25 -9.71 -24.49
CA LEU A 116 36.42 -10.17 -23.72
C LEU A 116 36.26 -11.61 -23.22
N GLU A 117 35.05 -12.00 -22.80
CA GLU A 117 34.77 -13.39 -22.39
C GLU A 117 34.82 -14.39 -23.54
N SER A 118 34.42 -13.99 -24.76
CA SER A 118 34.53 -14.83 -25.95
C SER A 118 35.96 -14.92 -26.53
N GLY A 119 36.89 -14.12 -26.01
CA GLY A 119 38.25 -14.00 -26.53
C GLY A 119 38.34 -13.17 -27.82
N ASP A 120 37.26 -12.49 -28.22
CA ASP A 120 37.22 -11.62 -29.39
C ASP A 120 37.73 -10.22 -29.03
N THR A 121 39.06 -10.08 -29.04
CA THR A 121 39.74 -8.83 -28.68
C THR A 121 39.42 -7.67 -29.62
N ASP A 122 39.07 -7.94 -30.89
CA ASP A 122 38.72 -6.92 -31.87
C ASP A 122 37.33 -6.33 -31.60
N THR A 123 36.36 -7.18 -31.28
CA THR A 123 35.02 -6.73 -30.89
C THR A 123 35.06 -6.00 -29.54
N ALA A 124 35.88 -6.47 -28.58
CA ALA A 124 36.09 -5.78 -27.31
C ALA A 124 36.69 -4.38 -27.54
N LYS A 125 37.71 -4.27 -28.40
CA LYS A 125 38.32 -2.99 -28.76
C LYS A 125 37.32 -2.02 -29.40
N LYS A 126 36.52 -2.47 -30.36
CA LYS A 126 35.46 -1.68 -30.98
C LYS A 126 34.36 -1.25 -29.99
N ALA A 127 34.14 -2.02 -28.92
CA ALA A 127 33.19 -1.68 -27.88
C ALA A 127 33.77 -0.60 -26.94
N PHE A 128 35.05 -0.70 -26.55
CA PHE A 128 35.77 0.38 -25.86
C PHE A 128 35.77 1.69 -26.65
N ASP A 129 36.04 1.64 -27.95
CA ASP A 129 36.14 2.84 -28.78
C ASP A 129 34.82 3.62 -28.92
N ARG A 130 33.68 2.94 -28.70
CA ARG A 130 32.33 3.51 -28.69
C ARG A 130 31.92 4.09 -27.33
N GLY A 131 32.60 3.71 -26.25
CA GLY A 131 32.33 4.17 -24.89
C GLY A 131 33.09 5.44 -24.51
N ARG A 132 32.81 5.95 -23.30
CA ARG A 132 33.49 7.12 -22.71
C ARG A 132 34.97 6.88 -22.39
N TYR A 133 35.40 5.62 -22.31
CA TYR A 133 36.77 5.23 -21.98
C TYR A 133 37.35 4.37 -23.10
N ARG A 134 38.49 4.79 -23.64
CA ARG A 134 39.24 4.05 -24.67
C ARG A 134 40.46 3.37 -24.07
N LEU A 135 40.95 2.33 -24.73
CA LEU A 135 42.25 1.77 -24.41
C LEU A 135 43.34 2.81 -24.67
N ALA A 136 44.30 2.95 -23.75
CA ALA A 136 45.45 3.80 -23.99
C ALA A 136 46.21 3.32 -25.25
N PRO A 137 46.72 4.23 -26.09
CA PRO A 137 47.51 3.85 -27.26
C PRO A 137 48.65 2.90 -26.88
N GLY A 138 48.74 1.75 -27.56
CA GLY A 138 49.75 0.73 -27.29
C GLY A 138 49.51 -0.11 -26.03
N SER A 139 48.37 0.03 -25.35
CA SER A 139 47.97 -0.87 -24.27
C SER A 139 47.09 -2.01 -24.79
N GLU A 140 47.39 -3.23 -24.35
CA GLU A 140 46.56 -4.41 -24.58
C GLU A 140 45.89 -4.82 -23.26
N PRO A 141 44.61 -5.21 -23.28
CA PRO A 141 43.95 -5.75 -22.10
C PRO A 141 44.63 -7.07 -21.71
N MET A 142 45.16 -7.13 -20.49
CA MET A 142 45.82 -8.33 -19.98
C MET A 142 44.88 -9.09 -19.06
N ALA A 143 44.71 -10.39 -19.32
CA ALA A 143 44.05 -11.29 -18.38
C ALA A 143 44.96 -11.50 -17.16
N VAL A 144 44.43 -11.27 -15.97
CA VAL A 144 45.10 -11.47 -14.69
C VAL A 144 44.28 -12.43 -13.85
N GLU A 145 44.95 -13.43 -13.28
CA GLU A 145 44.34 -14.30 -12.30
C GLU A 145 44.27 -13.59 -10.95
N MET A 146 43.07 -13.42 -10.44
CA MET A 146 42.78 -12.82 -9.13
C MET A 146 42.16 -13.89 -8.23
N LYS A 147 42.16 -13.67 -6.92
CA LYS A 147 41.44 -14.51 -5.95
C LYS A 147 40.41 -13.65 -5.24
N ASP A 148 39.25 -14.20 -4.95
CA ASP A 148 38.26 -13.49 -4.13
C ASP A 148 38.48 -13.60 -2.63
N GLU A 149 37.55 -13.03 -1.88
CA GLU A 149 37.49 -13.10 -0.42
C GLU A 149 37.46 -14.55 0.13
N TYR A 150 37.11 -15.55 -0.69
CA TYR A 150 37.14 -16.97 -0.33
C TYR A 150 38.37 -17.71 -0.88
N GLY A 151 39.29 -17.00 -1.54
CA GLY A 151 40.49 -17.57 -2.15
C GLY A 151 40.25 -18.30 -3.48
N THR A 152 39.05 -18.20 -4.06
CA THR A 152 38.71 -18.86 -5.34
C THR A 152 39.33 -18.07 -6.49
N PRO A 153 40.17 -18.70 -7.33
CA PRO A 153 40.79 -18.01 -8.46
C PRO A 153 39.75 -17.65 -9.54
N TYR A 154 39.93 -16.50 -10.16
CA TYR A 154 39.12 -16.03 -11.29
C TYR A 154 39.95 -15.18 -12.24
N ARG A 155 39.51 -15.06 -13.49
CA ARG A 155 40.16 -14.19 -14.47
C ARG A 155 39.49 -12.82 -14.46
N ALA A 156 40.28 -11.77 -14.28
CA ALA A 156 39.89 -10.38 -14.49
C ALA A 156 40.74 -9.78 -15.62
N TRP A 157 40.27 -8.71 -16.23
CA TRP A 157 41.04 -8.01 -17.27
C TRP A 157 41.57 -6.70 -16.73
N LYS A 158 42.86 -6.42 -16.90
CA LYS A 158 43.45 -5.12 -16.59
C LYS A 158 43.75 -4.39 -17.89
N ALA A 159 43.26 -3.16 -18.00
CA ALA A 159 43.52 -2.28 -19.11
C ALA A 159 43.88 -0.89 -18.61
N ARG A 160 44.83 -0.22 -19.28
CA ARG A 160 45.06 1.21 -19.08
C ARG A 160 44.06 1.96 -19.92
N LEU A 161 43.26 2.79 -19.29
CA LEU A 161 42.18 3.51 -19.96
C LEU A 161 42.52 4.99 -20.08
N VAL A 162 41.98 5.62 -21.11
CA VAL A 162 42.05 7.05 -21.35
C VAL A 162 40.63 7.53 -21.58
N ASP A 163 40.27 8.66 -20.97
CA ASP A 163 38.97 9.28 -21.21
C ASP A 163 38.89 9.76 -22.67
N SER A 164 37.83 9.37 -23.38
CA SER A 164 37.70 9.55 -24.84
C SER A 164 37.51 11.01 -25.25
N GLU A 165 36.97 11.84 -24.35
CA GLU A 165 36.68 13.25 -24.61
C GLU A 165 37.89 14.13 -24.29
N THR A 166 38.56 13.84 -23.18
CA THR A 166 39.64 14.68 -22.65
C THR A 166 41.05 14.19 -23.01
N GLY A 167 41.19 12.91 -23.40
CA GLY A 167 42.49 12.29 -23.62
C GLY A 167 43.30 12.07 -22.32
N GLN A 168 42.69 12.29 -21.15
CA GLN A 168 43.36 12.12 -19.87
C GLN A 168 43.49 10.65 -19.50
N ASP A 169 44.70 10.24 -19.11
CA ASP A 169 44.96 8.91 -18.58
C ASP A 169 44.24 8.72 -17.24
N VAL A 170 43.33 7.74 -17.19
CA VAL A 170 42.57 7.38 -15.98
C VAL A 170 43.21 6.20 -15.23
N GLY A 171 44.39 5.76 -15.68
CA GLY A 171 45.19 4.72 -15.07
C GLY A 171 44.73 3.30 -15.44
N VAL A 172 45.33 2.31 -14.77
CA VAL A 172 44.97 0.90 -14.96
C VAL A 172 43.71 0.60 -14.17
N LYS A 173 42.65 0.16 -14.86
CA LYS A 173 41.42 -0.31 -14.24
C LYS A 173 41.31 -1.82 -14.40
N SER A 174 40.78 -2.46 -13.36
CA SER A 174 40.45 -3.89 -13.40
C SER A 174 38.97 -4.01 -13.75
N LEU A 175 38.70 -4.70 -14.85
CA LEU A 175 37.37 -5.07 -15.30
C LEU A 175 37.09 -6.46 -14.77
N ASP A 176 36.25 -6.50 -13.73
CA ASP A 176 35.91 -7.72 -13.03
C ASP A 176 34.62 -8.32 -13.66
N PRO A 177 34.69 -9.46 -14.37
CA PRO A 177 33.51 -10.09 -14.95
C PRO A 177 32.50 -10.53 -13.90
N ARG A 178 32.89 -10.66 -12.62
CA ARG A 178 31.92 -10.91 -11.53
C ARG A 178 30.95 -9.76 -11.34
N ILE A 179 31.26 -8.53 -11.77
CA ILE A 179 30.30 -7.43 -11.74
C ILE A 179 29.14 -7.75 -12.71
N LEU A 180 29.43 -8.39 -13.85
CA LEU A 180 28.41 -8.94 -14.76
C LEU A 180 27.68 -10.09 -14.11
N THR A 181 28.42 -11.01 -13.49
CA THR A 181 27.83 -12.17 -12.82
C THR A 181 26.98 -11.74 -11.63
N TYR A 182 27.31 -10.68 -10.89
CA TYR A 182 26.48 -10.17 -9.80
C TYR A 182 25.25 -9.41 -10.30
N ALA A 183 25.31 -8.78 -11.47
CA ALA A 183 24.15 -8.15 -12.09
C ALA A 183 23.22 -9.18 -12.77
N GLN A 184 23.77 -10.19 -13.44
CA GLN A 184 23.03 -11.27 -14.11
C GLN A 184 22.54 -12.35 -13.12
N THR A 185 23.37 -12.70 -12.14
CA THR A 185 23.05 -13.66 -11.06
C THR A 185 22.40 -12.94 -9.87
N GLY A 186 22.49 -11.62 -9.74
CA GLY A 186 21.59 -10.85 -8.88
C GLY A 186 20.13 -11.00 -9.32
N ALA A 187 19.89 -11.22 -10.62
CA ALA A 187 18.56 -11.52 -11.16
C ALA A 187 18.15 -13.02 -11.05
N ARG A 188 19.10 -13.95 -10.89
CA ARG A 188 18.83 -15.43 -10.81
C ARG A 188 19.08 -16.08 -9.44
N GLY A 189 20.05 -15.60 -8.68
CA GLY A 189 20.43 -16.06 -7.34
C GLY A 189 19.59 -15.45 -6.22
N PHE A 190 18.88 -14.34 -6.48
CA PHE A 190 17.88 -13.79 -5.55
C PHE A 190 16.73 -14.79 -5.30
N THR A 191 16.38 -15.60 -6.30
CA THR A 191 15.36 -16.66 -6.21
C THR A 191 15.79 -17.87 -5.38
N GLU A 192 17.09 -18.21 -5.29
CA GLU A 192 17.55 -19.36 -4.50
C GLU A 192 17.93 -18.99 -3.06
N ARG A 193 18.51 -17.81 -2.82
CA ARG A 193 18.71 -17.31 -1.45
C ARG A 193 17.39 -17.00 -0.74
N GLN A 194 16.32 -16.68 -1.48
CA GLN A 194 14.96 -16.58 -0.93
C GLN A 194 14.41 -17.92 -0.43
N LYS A 195 14.72 -19.04 -1.09
CA LYS A 195 14.28 -20.38 -0.62
C LYS A 195 14.92 -20.76 0.71
N LEU A 196 16.22 -20.50 0.88
CA LEU A 196 16.94 -20.77 2.13
C LEU A 196 16.60 -19.76 3.24
N GLY A 197 16.30 -18.50 2.87
CA GLY A 197 15.78 -17.50 3.81
C GLY A 197 14.36 -17.80 4.33
N LEU A 198 13.51 -18.45 3.52
CA LEU A 198 12.17 -18.92 3.89
C LEU A 198 12.20 -20.04 4.94
N GLU A 199 13.23 -20.88 4.96
CA GLU A 199 13.40 -21.89 6.01
C GLU A 199 13.90 -21.27 7.32
N ALA A 200 14.76 -20.25 7.26
CA ALA A 200 15.21 -19.51 8.43
C ALA A 200 14.09 -18.63 9.04
N GLN A 201 13.17 -18.10 8.20
CA GLN A 201 11.99 -17.34 8.66
C GLN A 201 10.96 -18.18 9.45
N LYS A 202 10.94 -19.51 9.29
CA LYS A 202 10.12 -20.40 10.13
C LYS A 202 10.52 -20.38 11.60
N VAL A 203 11.75 -19.98 11.90
CA VAL A 203 12.27 -19.82 13.27
C VAL A 203 11.97 -18.42 13.83
N GLY A 204 11.71 -17.42 12.97
CA GLY A 204 11.44 -16.02 13.32
C GLY A 204 10.01 -15.76 13.80
N ALA A 205 9.56 -16.49 14.83
CA ALA A 205 8.26 -16.31 15.48
C ALA A 205 8.08 -14.93 16.17
N GLU A 206 9.11 -14.08 16.20
CA GLU A 206 9.06 -12.71 16.73
C GLU A 206 8.61 -11.64 15.71
N ALA A 207 8.59 -11.94 14.40
CA ALA A 207 8.12 -11.00 13.36
C ALA A 207 6.57 -10.91 13.24
N ARG A 208 5.83 -11.66 14.06
CA ARG A 208 4.34 -11.68 14.06
C ARG A 208 3.71 -10.37 14.54
N LYS A 209 4.49 -9.40 15.04
CA LYS A 209 4.01 -8.06 15.42
C LYS A 209 3.84 -7.10 14.24
N ASP A 210 4.64 -7.23 13.17
CA ASP A 210 4.62 -6.27 12.04
C ASP A 210 3.69 -6.72 10.89
N ALA A 211 3.41 -8.03 10.79
CA ALA A 211 2.52 -8.59 9.77
C ALA A 211 1.03 -8.18 9.94
N ALA A 212 0.62 -7.79 11.16
CA ALA A 212 -0.72 -7.27 11.42
C ALA A 212 -0.96 -5.87 10.81
N GLN A 213 0.10 -5.11 10.55
CA GLN A 213 0.05 -3.76 10.00
C GLN A 213 0.04 -3.76 8.46
N ALA A 214 0.77 -4.69 7.83
CA ALA A 214 0.79 -4.87 6.37
C ALA A 214 -0.52 -5.46 5.82
N GLY A 215 -1.16 -6.39 6.52
CA GLY A 215 -2.47 -6.93 6.13
C GLY A 215 -3.59 -5.88 6.17
N LEU A 216 -3.49 -4.89 7.08
CA LEU A 216 -4.45 -3.79 7.18
C LEU A 216 -4.28 -2.77 6.05
N LEU A 217 -3.03 -2.51 5.63
CA LEU A 217 -2.70 -1.62 4.52
C LEU A 217 -3.06 -2.25 3.17
N GLY A 218 -2.84 -3.55 2.98
CA GLY A 218 -3.25 -4.28 1.77
C GLY A 218 -4.77 -4.29 1.58
N ALA A 219 -5.53 -4.56 2.64
CA ALA A 219 -7.00 -4.50 2.59
C ALA A 219 -7.53 -3.07 2.37
N GLN A 220 -6.79 -2.06 2.85
CA GLN A 220 -7.11 -0.65 2.64
C GLN A 220 -6.81 -0.21 1.21
N GLU A 221 -5.69 -0.63 0.62
CA GLU A 221 -5.35 -0.39 -0.78
C GLU A 221 -6.30 -1.12 -1.73
N GLU A 222 -6.70 -2.36 -1.45
CA GLU A 222 -7.69 -3.08 -2.26
C GLU A 222 -9.07 -2.42 -2.18
N PHE A 223 -9.48 -1.94 -1.00
CA PHE A 223 -10.72 -1.19 -0.85
C PHE A 223 -10.69 0.15 -1.60
N TYR A 224 -9.61 0.94 -1.46
CA TYR A 224 -9.48 2.20 -2.19
C TYR A 224 -9.26 1.98 -3.69
N ARG A 225 -8.57 0.92 -4.10
CA ARG A 225 -8.42 0.54 -5.51
C ARG A 225 -9.78 0.12 -6.06
N GLY A 226 -10.58 -0.65 -5.33
CA GLY A 226 -11.98 -0.96 -5.68
C GLY A 226 -12.82 0.30 -5.84
N ALA A 227 -12.85 1.16 -4.83
CA ALA A 227 -13.60 2.42 -4.86
C ALA A 227 -13.14 3.38 -5.98
N ARG A 228 -11.84 3.42 -6.27
CA ARG A 228 -11.27 4.24 -7.35
C ARG A 228 -11.55 3.63 -8.71
N THR A 229 -11.55 2.31 -8.83
CA THR A 229 -11.96 1.60 -10.06
C THR A 229 -13.45 1.80 -10.32
N ASP A 230 -14.28 1.79 -9.27
CA ASP A 230 -15.72 2.08 -9.37
C ASP A 230 -15.98 3.55 -9.70
N LEU A 231 -15.18 4.48 -9.17
CA LEU A 231 -15.25 5.90 -9.53
C LEU A 231 -14.82 6.14 -10.97
N THR A 232 -13.71 5.55 -11.42
CA THR A 232 -13.23 5.65 -12.80
C THR A 232 -14.19 4.97 -13.77
N ARG A 233 -14.78 3.83 -13.40
CA ARG A 233 -15.84 3.16 -14.16
C ARG A 233 -17.08 4.04 -14.23
N ALA A 234 -17.53 4.64 -13.12
CA ALA A 234 -18.66 5.56 -13.12
C ALA A 234 -18.38 6.85 -13.94
N GLN A 235 -17.13 7.33 -13.97
CA GLN A 235 -16.73 8.46 -14.80
C GLN A 235 -16.65 8.09 -16.28
N ALA A 236 -16.10 6.92 -16.61
CA ALA A 236 -16.06 6.39 -17.97
C ALA A 236 -17.48 6.11 -18.49
N GLU A 237 -18.36 5.52 -17.67
CA GLU A 237 -19.77 5.29 -17.97
C GLU A 237 -20.52 6.61 -18.23
N ARG A 238 -20.21 7.68 -17.47
CA ARG A 238 -20.75 9.02 -17.71
C ARG A 238 -20.25 9.63 -19.02
N GLN A 239 -18.96 9.47 -19.34
CA GLN A 239 -18.39 9.98 -20.58
C GLN A 239 -18.92 9.20 -21.81
N SER A 240 -19.11 7.89 -21.69
CA SER A 240 -19.74 7.08 -22.74
C SER A 240 -21.24 7.35 -22.88
N ALA A 241 -21.96 7.60 -21.78
CA ALA A 241 -23.38 7.98 -21.81
C ALA A 241 -23.61 9.39 -22.40
N ALA A 242 -22.64 10.30 -22.26
CA ALA A 242 -22.67 11.61 -22.91
C ALA A 242 -22.34 11.53 -24.42
N ALA A 243 -21.68 10.46 -24.88
CA ALA A 243 -21.21 10.31 -26.26
C ALA A 243 -22.08 9.40 -27.15
N GLY A 244 -22.99 8.59 -26.59
CA GLY A 244 -23.84 7.69 -27.40
C GLY A 244 -25.04 7.16 -26.64
N GLY A 245 -26.23 7.34 -27.22
CA GLY A 245 -27.51 6.99 -26.61
C GLY A 245 -27.67 5.52 -26.25
N GLY A 246 -28.33 5.26 -25.11
CA GLY A 246 -28.84 3.94 -24.73
C GLY A 246 -28.25 3.31 -23.46
N GLY A 247 -27.29 3.97 -22.79
CA GLY A 247 -26.73 3.46 -21.53
C GLY A 247 -27.69 3.61 -20.35
N GLN A 248 -28.03 2.51 -19.69
CA GLN A 248 -28.85 2.49 -18.48
C GLN A 248 -28.28 3.44 -17.41
N PRO A 249 -29.09 4.32 -16.79
CA PRO A 249 -28.60 5.29 -15.82
C PRO A 249 -27.88 4.60 -14.64
N PRO A 250 -26.92 5.26 -13.97
CA PRO A 250 -26.26 4.67 -12.79
C PRO A 250 -27.29 4.30 -11.72
N ALA A 251 -27.02 3.26 -10.93
CA ALA A 251 -28.01 2.64 -10.03
C ALA A 251 -28.73 3.64 -9.11
N ALA A 252 -28.04 4.69 -8.62
CA ALA A 252 -28.64 5.74 -7.80
C ALA A 252 -29.60 6.66 -8.58
N VAL A 253 -29.31 6.93 -9.86
CA VAL A 253 -30.19 7.67 -10.75
C VAL A 253 -31.40 6.80 -11.12
N ARG A 254 -31.21 5.49 -11.34
CA ARG A 254 -32.32 4.53 -11.48
C ARG A 254 -33.20 4.46 -10.24
N VAL A 255 -32.64 4.42 -9.03
CA VAL A 255 -33.45 4.41 -7.80
C VAL A 255 -34.24 5.71 -7.66
N ARG A 256 -33.63 6.87 -7.98
CA ARG A 256 -34.33 8.16 -7.99
C ARG A 256 -35.42 8.19 -9.07
N GLU A 257 -35.13 7.74 -10.28
CA GLU A 257 -36.05 7.73 -11.43
C GLU A 257 -37.18 6.72 -11.25
N ASN A 258 -36.92 5.52 -10.73
CA ASN A 258 -37.96 4.55 -10.40
C ASN A 258 -38.90 5.11 -9.35
N ARG A 259 -38.38 5.80 -8.33
CA ARG A 259 -39.20 6.42 -7.28
C ARG A 259 -39.99 7.64 -7.78
N ILE A 260 -39.41 8.43 -8.69
CA ILE A 260 -40.15 9.47 -9.44
C ILE A 260 -41.27 8.80 -10.25
N THR A 261 -41.00 7.67 -10.90
CA THR A 261 -41.96 6.92 -11.72
C THR A 261 -43.10 6.34 -10.87
N ASP A 262 -42.80 5.77 -9.71
CA ASP A 262 -43.78 5.24 -8.77
C ASP A 262 -44.72 6.36 -8.25
N LEU A 263 -44.15 7.53 -7.92
CA LEU A 263 -44.92 8.71 -7.47
C LEU A 263 -45.77 9.32 -8.61
N MET A 264 -45.25 9.31 -9.85
CA MET A 264 -46.05 9.69 -11.02
C MET A 264 -47.18 8.68 -11.28
N GLY A 265 -46.97 7.40 -10.99
CA GLY A 265 -48.00 6.36 -11.04
C GLY A 265 -49.15 6.59 -10.05
N LEU A 266 -48.92 7.39 -9.00
CA LEU A 266 -49.93 7.86 -8.04
C LEU A 266 -50.62 9.17 -8.48
N GLY A 267 -50.38 9.63 -9.70
CA GLY A 267 -51.03 10.82 -10.28
C GLY A 267 -50.35 12.15 -9.97
N MET A 268 -49.14 12.16 -9.40
CA MET A 268 -48.37 13.39 -9.18
C MET A 268 -47.64 13.81 -10.46
N SER A 269 -47.53 15.12 -10.69
CA SER A 269 -46.66 15.63 -11.75
C SER A 269 -45.19 15.33 -11.45
N ARG A 270 -44.35 15.30 -12.49
CA ARG A 270 -42.91 15.03 -12.33
C ARG A 270 -42.22 16.09 -11.46
N GLU A 271 -42.56 17.38 -11.62
CA GLU A 271 -42.04 18.43 -10.75
C GLU A 271 -42.48 18.24 -9.29
N GLU A 272 -43.73 17.85 -9.03
CA GLU A 272 -44.20 17.56 -7.67
C GLU A 272 -43.52 16.32 -7.08
N ALA A 273 -43.29 15.26 -7.86
CA ALA A 273 -42.57 14.07 -7.42
C ALA A 273 -41.11 14.39 -7.07
N ILE A 274 -40.43 15.24 -7.86
CA ILE A 274 -39.06 15.70 -7.57
C ILE A 274 -39.05 16.57 -6.30
N ALA A 275 -39.94 17.56 -6.23
CA ALA A 275 -40.07 18.43 -5.05
C ALA A 275 -40.45 17.65 -3.79
N ARG A 276 -41.20 16.57 -3.93
CA ARG A 276 -41.58 15.66 -2.84
C ARG A 276 -40.41 14.78 -2.40
N ILE A 277 -39.62 14.23 -3.32
CA ILE A 277 -38.38 13.51 -2.98
C ILE A 277 -37.36 14.42 -2.30
N GLU A 278 -37.33 15.70 -2.70
CA GLU A 278 -36.50 16.74 -2.10
C GLU A 278 -37.05 17.23 -0.74
N ARG A 279 -38.38 17.27 -0.54
CA ARG A 279 -39.03 17.55 0.76
C ARG A 279 -38.98 16.36 1.73
N ASP A 280 -39.13 15.14 1.22
CA ASP A 280 -39.16 13.89 1.99
C ASP A 280 -37.76 13.47 2.48
N GLY A 281 -36.76 14.36 2.35
CA GLY A 281 -35.47 14.21 3.03
C GLY A 281 -34.62 13.07 2.49
N THR A 282 -34.76 12.70 1.22
CA THR A 282 -33.88 11.68 0.65
C THR A 282 -32.44 12.20 0.63
N LEU A 283 -31.56 11.47 1.33
CA LEU A 283 -30.16 11.84 1.48
C LEU A 283 -29.50 12.01 0.10
N SER A 284 -28.75 13.09 -0.09
CA SER A 284 -27.96 13.30 -1.30
C SER A 284 -26.90 12.21 -1.45
N LEU A 285 -26.41 11.96 -2.66
CA LEU A 285 -25.39 10.93 -2.91
C LEU A 285 -24.16 11.12 -2.00
N ALA A 286 -23.70 12.37 -1.82
CA ALA A 286 -22.57 12.66 -0.93
C ALA A 286 -22.88 12.32 0.54
N GLN A 287 -24.11 12.56 0.99
CA GLN A 287 -24.56 12.20 2.35
C GLN A 287 -24.66 10.67 2.51
N GLN A 288 -25.15 9.95 1.49
CA GLN A 288 -25.20 8.49 1.48
C GLN A 288 -23.80 7.88 1.53
N THR A 289 -22.88 8.37 0.71
CA THR A 289 -21.46 7.94 0.73
C THR A 289 -20.86 8.18 2.11
N ARG A 290 -21.04 9.38 2.67
CA ARG A 290 -20.54 9.69 4.02
C ARG A 290 -21.15 8.78 5.09
N ASN A 291 -22.44 8.48 5.02
CA ASN A 291 -23.10 7.52 5.93
C ASN A 291 -22.51 6.11 5.79
N ALA A 292 -22.20 5.67 4.57
CA ALA A 292 -21.55 4.39 4.32
C ALA A 292 -20.13 4.33 4.91
N GLU A 293 -19.36 5.41 4.77
CA GLU A 293 -18.02 5.52 5.37
C GLU A 293 -18.07 5.49 6.91
N ILE A 294 -19.05 6.19 7.52
CA ILE A 294 -19.29 6.16 8.97
C ILE A 294 -19.62 4.72 9.42
N ASN A 295 -20.51 4.03 8.72
CA ASN A 295 -20.88 2.65 9.04
C ASN A 295 -19.68 1.69 8.91
N ALA A 296 -18.87 1.83 7.86
CA ALA A 296 -17.66 1.04 7.67
C ALA A 296 -16.66 1.29 8.81
N ALA A 297 -16.45 2.55 9.19
CA ALA A 297 -15.61 2.91 10.33
C ALA A 297 -16.12 2.31 11.65
N ARG A 298 -17.43 2.41 11.92
CA ARG A 298 -18.06 1.79 13.11
C ARG A 298 -17.87 0.28 13.15
N LYS A 299 -17.98 -0.41 12.01
CA LYS A 299 -17.73 -1.85 11.93
C LYS A 299 -16.28 -2.20 12.30
N VAL A 300 -15.31 -1.43 11.83
CA VAL A 300 -13.90 -1.63 12.17
C VAL A 300 -13.66 -1.38 13.67
N ILE A 301 -14.18 -0.28 14.21
CA ILE A 301 -13.99 0.09 15.61
C ILE A 301 -14.72 -0.88 16.56
N GLY A 302 -15.91 -1.35 16.19
CA GLY A 302 -16.71 -2.29 16.99
C GLY A 302 -16.05 -3.65 17.20
N ASN A 303 -15.07 -4.02 16.39
CA ASN A 303 -14.30 -5.26 16.53
C ASN A 303 -13.04 -5.10 17.39
N LEU A 304 -12.72 -3.89 17.86
CA LEU A 304 -11.55 -3.61 18.69
C LEU A 304 -11.96 -3.39 20.15
N PRO A 305 -11.19 -3.92 21.12
CA PRO A 305 -11.45 -3.64 22.52
C PRO A 305 -11.17 -2.15 22.83
N PRO A 306 -11.92 -1.51 23.75
CA PRO A 306 -11.77 -0.09 24.07
C PRO A 306 -10.36 0.33 24.48
N GLU A 307 -9.66 -0.51 25.22
CA GLU A 307 -8.28 -0.24 25.66
C GLU A 307 -7.29 -0.20 24.48
N GLU A 308 -7.51 -1.04 23.45
CA GLU A 308 -6.69 -1.03 22.24
C GLU A 308 -6.92 0.25 21.44
N ILE A 309 -8.17 0.69 21.33
CA ILE A 309 -8.52 1.96 20.70
C ILE A 309 -7.82 3.10 21.42
N LYS A 310 -7.90 3.15 22.75
CA LYS A 310 -7.23 4.19 23.56
C LYS A 310 -5.72 4.17 23.40
N ARG A 311 -5.10 2.98 23.46
CA ARG A 311 -3.65 2.81 23.29
C ARG A 311 -3.20 3.29 21.91
N ARG A 312 -3.87 2.91 20.84
CA ARG A 312 -3.44 3.22 19.47
C ARG A 312 -3.88 4.60 18.97
N THR A 313 -4.78 5.29 19.65
CA THR A 313 -5.19 6.66 19.28
C THR A 313 -4.54 7.76 20.12
N ALA A 314 -3.88 7.42 21.23
CA ALA A 314 -3.14 8.38 22.04
C ALA A 314 -1.81 8.75 21.38
N LYS A 315 -1.61 10.02 21.02
CA LYS A 315 -0.35 10.51 20.41
C LYS A 315 0.84 10.44 21.36
N PHE A 316 0.59 10.66 22.65
CA PHE A 316 1.59 10.60 23.71
C PHE A 316 1.18 9.59 24.76
N THR A 317 2.17 8.97 25.39
CA THR A 317 1.98 8.11 26.56
C THR A 317 1.66 8.95 27.80
N ASN A 318 1.25 8.30 28.89
CA ASN A 318 0.99 8.96 30.18
C ASN A 318 2.24 9.68 30.75
N THR A 319 3.44 9.39 30.24
CA THR A 319 4.69 10.04 30.64
C THR A 319 5.05 11.27 29.78
N GLY A 320 4.20 11.60 28.79
CA GLY A 320 4.43 12.70 27.84
C GLY A 320 5.37 12.36 26.68
N ARG A 321 5.92 11.14 26.62
CA ARG A 321 6.72 10.66 25.49
C ARG A 321 5.83 10.26 24.31
N GLU A 322 6.35 10.36 23.09
CA GLU A 322 5.66 9.88 21.89
C GLU A 322 5.31 8.39 22.02
N ASN A 323 4.09 8.05 21.59
CA ASN A 323 3.59 6.68 21.69
C ASN A 323 3.97 5.88 20.42
N PRO A 324 4.78 4.81 20.54
CA PRO A 324 5.16 4.00 19.38
C PRO A 324 3.98 3.27 18.74
N ASP A 325 2.91 3.02 19.50
CA ASP A 325 1.72 2.33 19.01
C ASP A 325 0.71 3.28 18.35
N PHE A 326 1.03 4.57 18.21
CA PHE A 326 0.10 5.55 17.65
C PHE A 326 -0.20 5.27 16.17
N ASP A 327 -1.47 5.07 15.88
CA ASP A 327 -1.99 4.84 14.54
C ASP A 327 -2.86 6.04 14.09
N PRO A 328 -2.35 6.91 13.20
CA PRO A 328 -3.11 8.05 12.71
C PRO A 328 -4.33 7.63 11.88
N THR A 329 -4.28 6.46 11.22
CA THR A 329 -5.39 5.97 10.40
C THR A 329 -6.54 5.46 11.27
N LEU A 330 -6.22 4.75 12.36
CA LEU A 330 -7.21 4.34 13.35
C LEU A 330 -7.84 5.56 14.02
N THR A 331 -7.03 6.58 14.35
CA THR A 331 -7.52 7.84 14.91
C THR A 331 -8.53 8.53 13.99
N ALA A 332 -8.26 8.59 12.69
CA ALA A 332 -9.21 9.12 11.70
C ALA A 332 -10.51 8.29 11.65
N ARG A 333 -10.41 6.95 11.69
CA ARG A 333 -11.58 6.05 11.70
C ARG A 333 -12.41 6.21 12.97
N VAL A 334 -11.79 6.34 14.14
CA VAL A 334 -12.50 6.60 15.41
C VAL A 334 -13.26 7.92 15.33
N ARG A 335 -12.62 8.98 14.82
CA ARG A 335 -13.27 10.27 14.63
C ARG A 335 -14.47 10.18 13.68
N LEU A 336 -14.33 9.43 12.59
CA LEU A 336 -15.41 9.21 11.63
C LEU A 336 -16.54 8.34 12.22
N ALA A 337 -16.21 7.27 12.94
CA ALA A 337 -17.18 6.39 13.60
C ALA A 337 -18.02 7.13 14.65
N ASN A 338 -17.39 8.07 15.37
CA ASN A 338 -18.03 8.96 16.35
C ASN A 338 -18.74 10.16 15.71
N SER A 339 -18.76 10.27 14.38
CA SER A 339 -19.59 11.26 13.70
C SER A 339 -21.03 10.77 13.58
N ARG A 340 -21.99 11.70 13.62
CA ARG A 340 -23.40 11.41 13.33
C ARG A 340 -23.61 11.19 11.85
N LYS A 341 -24.46 10.21 11.51
CA LYS A 341 -24.99 10.07 10.15
C LYS A 341 -25.93 11.23 9.82
N HIS A 342 -26.11 11.48 8.52
CA HIS A 342 -27.20 12.31 8.03
C HIS A 342 -28.50 11.50 8.06
N GLY A 343 -29.60 12.10 8.55
CA GLY A 343 -30.87 11.42 8.77
C GLY A 343 -30.78 10.51 10.00
N ASP A 344 -31.38 9.32 9.91
CA ASP A 344 -31.51 8.41 11.05
C ASP A 344 -30.18 7.74 11.44
N ASP A 345 -29.88 7.80 12.74
CA ASP A 345 -28.69 7.24 13.35
C ASP A 345 -29.02 6.57 14.68
N ALA A 346 -29.56 5.36 14.61
CA ALA A 346 -29.99 4.60 15.78
C ALA A 346 -28.97 4.56 16.92
N GLN A 347 -27.66 4.53 16.64
CA GLN A 347 -26.62 4.53 17.68
C GLN A 347 -26.52 5.86 18.45
N PHE A 348 -26.81 6.98 17.79
CA PHE A 348 -26.83 8.31 18.42
C PHE A 348 -28.21 8.69 18.93
N ASP A 349 -29.26 8.25 18.27
CA ASP A 349 -30.64 8.57 18.62
C ASP A 349 -31.08 7.82 19.88
N THR A 350 -30.67 6.55 20.03
CA THR A 350 -30.84 5.82 21.31
C THR A 350 -29.95 6.37 22.42
N ALA A 351 -28.81 6.98 22.09
CA ALA A 351 -27.96 7.62 23.09
C ALA A 351 -28.52 8.96 23.59
N ALA A 352 -29.36 9.63 22.79
CA ALA A 352 -30.10 10.81 23.23
C ALA A 352 -31.27 10.44 24.16
N GLU A 353 -31.80 9.22 24.03
CA GLU A 353 -32.78 8.62 24.95
C GLU A 353 -32.16 7.99 26.20
N ARG A 354 -30.83 7.81 26.27
CA ARG A 354 -30.19 7.50 27.55
C ARG A 354 -30.54 8.65 28.48
N GLU A 355 -31.30 8.33 29.54
CA GLU A 355 -31.65 9.27 30.59
C GLU A 355 -30.45 10.16 30.86
N PRO A 356 -30.62 11.49 30.86
CA PRO A 356 -29.52 12.40 31.11
C PRO A 356 -28.82 11.87 32.35
N LEU A 357 -27.57 11.41 32.19
CA LEU A 357 -26.77 10.79 33.26
C LEU A 357 -27.13 11.53 34.53
N PRO A 358 -27.73 10.85 35.54
CA PRO A 358 -28.38 11.50 36.67
C PRO A 358 -27.40 12.56 37.10
N LYS A 359 -27.76 13.84 36.88
CA LYS A 359 -26.82 14.94 37.02
C LYS A 359 -26.33 14.80 38.44
N GLU A 360 -25.12 14.25 38.62
CA GLU A 360 -24.60 14.07 39.95
C GLU A 360 -24.70 15.47 40.56
N PRO A 361 -25.33 15.59 41.73
CA PRO A 361 -25.65 16.89 42.26
C PRO A 361 -24.37 17.71 42.22
N ALA A 362 -24.45 18.97 41.78
CA ALA A 362 -23.27 19.80 41.53
C ALA A 362 -22.27 19.79 42.71
N ALA A 363 -22.77 19.53 43.93
CA ALA A 363 -22.01 19.24 45.14
C ALA A 363 -21.06 18.03 45.06
N SER A 364 -21.48 16.88 44.50
CA SER A 364 -20.62 15.70 44.36
C SER A 364 -19.46 15.96 43.42
N ARG A 365 -19.73 16.60 42.27
CA ARG A 365 -18.68 17.00 41.31
C ARG A 365 -17.72 18.03 41.91
N PHE A 366 -18.25 18.99 42.64
CA PHE A 366 -17.45 19.99 43.36
C PHE A 366 -16.55 19.34 44.42
N ALA A 367 -17.04 18.35 45.16
CA ALA A 367 -16.25 17.64 46.16
C ALA A 367 -15.17 16.73 45.55
N ALA A 368 -15.41 16.20 44.35
CA ALA A 368 -14.47 15.35 43.62
C ALA A 368 -13.33 16.14 42.94
N ASP A 369 -13.54 17.43 42.66
CA ASP A 369 -12.51 18.27 42.04
C ASP A 369 -11.42 18.67 43.06
N GLY A 370 -10.20 18.18 42.83
CA GLY A 370 -9.05 18.47 43.69
C GLY A 370 -8.69 19.96 43.78
N THR A 371 -9.03 20.76 42.77
CA THR A 371 -8.80 22.22 42.76
C THR A 371 -9.78 22.98 43.65
N MET A 372 -10.92 22.37 43.99
CA MET A 372 -11.95 22.94 44.84
C MET A 372 -11.79 22.56 46.32
N ARG A 373 -10.73 21.79 46.66
CA ARG A 373 -10.44 21.38 48.02
C ARG A 373 -10.22 22.60 48.92
N GLY A 374 -11.06 22.75 49.94
CA GLY A 374 -11.04 23.88 50.88
C GLY A 374 -12.01 25.01 50.53
N ASN A 375 -12.59 25.00 49.33
CA ASN A 375 -13.68 25.91 48.98
C ASN A 375 -15.03 25.28 49.34
N ARG A 376 -16.08 26.09 49.46
CA ARG A 376 -17.45 25.64 49.73
C ARG A 376 -18.43 26.21 48.71
N LEU A 377 -19.47 25.44 48.40
CA LEU A 377 -20.56 25.93 47.57
C LEU A 377 -21.50 26.84 48.38
N GLY A 378 -21.81 28.00 47.81
CA GLY A 378 -22.77 28.98 48.32
C GLY A 378 -24.14 28.86 47.65
N ARG A 379 -24.78 30.02 47.44
CA ARG A 379 -26.14 30.09 46.88
C ARG A 379 -26.13 29.79 45.38
N VAL A 380 -27.24 29.26 44.88
CA VAL A 380 -27.47 29.10 43.44
C VAL A 380 -27.88 30.48 42.89
N VAL A 381 -27.12 30.99 41.92
CA VAL A 381 -27.43 32.23 41.20
C VAL A 381 -27.94 31.89 39.80
N PRO A 382 -29.18 32.29 39.43
CA PRO A 382 -29.74 32.02 38.11
C PRO A 382 -28.81 32.46 36.97
N GLY A 383 -28.56 31.56 36.02
CA GLY A 383 -27.71 31.82 34.85
C GLY A 383 -26.19 31.78 35.10
N LYS A 384 -25.72 31.67 36.35
CA LYS A 384 -24.28 31.64 36.68
C LYS A 384 -23.81 30.35 37.35
N GLY A 385 -24.68 29.68 38.10
CA GLY A 385 -24.35 28.45 38.84
C GLY A 385 -24.36 28.66 40.36
N ARG A 386 -23.72 27.75 41.10
CA ARG A 386 -23.52 27.90 42.56
C ARG A 386 -22.28 28.72 42.83
N GLU A 387 -22.38 29.67 43.74
CA GLU A 387 -21.21 30.42 44.23
C GLU A 387 -20.14 29.48 44.77
N VAL A 388 -18.87 29.78 44.50
CA VAL A 388 -17.71 29.12 45.11
C VAL A 388 -17.08 30.11 46.06
N ILE A 389 -17.04 29.76 47.34
CA ILE A 389 -16.55 30.61 48.42
C ILE A 389 -15.28 29.98 48.99
N ASP A 390 -14.23 30.76 49.14
CA ASP A 390 -12.98 30.29 49.74
C ASP A 390 -13.08 30.10 51.27
N GLN A 391 -11.99 29.64 51.90
CA GLN A 391 -11.92 29.45 53.35
C GLN A 391 -12.11 30.75 54.16
N SER A 392 -11.81 31.90 53.57
CA SER A 392 -11.97 33.21 54.21
C SER A 392 -13.41 33.73 54.15
N GLY A 393 -14.28 33.05 53.39
CA GLY A 393 -15.65 33.50 53.15
C GLY A 393 -15.79 34.42 51.94
N LYS A 394 -14.74 34.62 51.13
CA LYS A 394 -14.77 35.46 49.93
C LYS A 394 -15.28 34.65 48.73
N LEU A 395 -16.17 35.27 47.94
CA LEU A 395 -16.62 34.73 46.67
C LEU A 395 -15.47 34.73 45.66
N ILE A 396 -15.11 33.56 45.14
CA ILE A 396 -14.02 33.40 44.16
C ILE A 396 -14.52 33.02 42.76
N GLY A 397 -15.78 32.55 42.62
CA GLY A 397 -16.34 32.20 41.32
C GLY A 397 -17.72 31.55 41.39
N TYR A 398 -18.12 30.91 40.28
CA TYR A 398 -19.36 30.15 40.17
C TYR A 398 -19.09 28.77 39.55
N TRP A 399 -19.78 27.74 40.04
CA TRP A 399 -19.68 26.33 39.63
C TRP A 399 -20.98 25.86 38.98
N ASN A 400 -20.89 25.23 37.81
CA ASN A 400 -22.04 24.82 36.98
C ASN A 400 -22.19 23.31 36.83
#